data_AF-A0A672VF01-F1
#
_entry.id   AF-A0A672VF01-F1
#
_cell.length_a   1.000
_cell.length_b   1.000
_cell.length_c   1.000
_cell.angle_alpha   90.00
_cell.angle_beta   90.00
_cell.angle_gamma   90.00
#
_symmetry.space_group_name_H-M   'P 1'
#
loop_
_entity.id
_entity.type
_entity.pdbx_description
1 polymer ?
#
loop_
_entity_poly.entity_id
_entity_poly.type
_entity_poly.pdbx_seq_one_letter_code
_entity_poly.pdbx_strand_id
1 'polypeptide(L)'
;MKLTSCLERALGNVYLLLGKDCPFLLRDLLASEQLAVVFGQAVMNVLRVFIGSPYGLNLRNVLWHGFASPKEIPAKYCAMLLFLTAGLGQLLRTYLLQNKCILVHRPYVIFVSLEELDVFPDLNHEAVSIAEELVNLSSFVLKPMIPFWMAALTAFKRSRYADCVIFLLPQLEVGLRLLFTTTNKCPNRLLTAEMLVKHLDNEEVNQLPAVLEEPAMEFLWDFLNHQEGPRIRDRLSHGEINLETFPREVANQLVAFAITLLCRFSDEDMFAFKEHMVVKPLMNCASCYCSRFHPIARLKKQVCTSNCESILIEINNSFLFWRLLIELCDTRICTLYSPRPVLEMLVVLRKISTQCHQVSEQVIASTELRYKQWMNKTLRSRQRHNYLRMLNSIKFLSPVLRLILVLMTVELVNIHLVCKKNPSDYQQYLKFLKSVLQYTENLVTYTSPEKNKWDETLELTNKILIKIKRISDRKLMLILFAKSSEKDLLS
;
A
#
# COMPACT_ATOMS: atom_id res chain seq x y z
N MET A 1 -22.95 7.65 6.63
CA MET A 1 -21.67 6.91 6.57
C MET A 1 -21.83 5.47 7.06
N LYS A 2 -22.00 5.17 8.36
CA LYS A 2 -22.13 3.77 8.83
C LYS A 2 -23.23 2.97 8.11
N LEU A 3 -24.44 3.53 8.03
CA LEU A 3 -25.58 2.87 7.37
C LEU A 3 -25.29 2.54 5.90
N THR A 4 -24.68 3.47 5.16
CA THR A 4 -24.36 3.26 3.74
C THR A 4 -23.30 2.18 3.56
N SER A 5 -22.27 2.15 4.41
CA SER A 5 -21.23 1.11 4.38
C SER A 5 -21.78 -0.28 4.73
N CYS A 6 -22.60 -0.37 5.79
CA CYS A 6 -23.22 -1.64 6.18
C CYS A 6 -24.17 -2.15 5.09
N LEU A 7 -24.96 -1.25 4.49
CA LEU A 7 -25.88 -1.60 3.41
C LEU A 7 -25.11 -2.07 2.16
N GLU A 8 -24.03 -1.38 1.78
CA GLU A 8 -23.17 -1.79 0.67
C GLU A 8 -22.58 -3.19 0.88
N ARG A 9 -22.03 -3.47 2.08
CA ARG A 9 -21.55 -4.81 2.43
C ARG A 9 -22.67 -5.84 2.32
N ALA A 10 -23.85 -5.54 2.89
CA ALA A 10 -24.99 -6.45 2.92
C ALA A 10 -25.49 -6.78 1.51
N LEU A 11 -25.65 -5.77 0.65
CA LEU A 11 -26.04 -5.94 -0.74
C LEU A 11 -25.03 -6.81 -1.50
N GLY A 12 -23.73 -6.62 -1.28
CA GLY A 12 -22.75 -7.48 -1.93
C GLY A 12 -22.80 -8.94 -1.45
N ASN A 13 -23.14 -9.21 -0.17
CA ASN A 13 -23.37 -10.58 0.28
C ASN A 13 -24.58 -11.21 -0.45
N VAL A 14 -25.64 -10.43 -0.67
CA VAL A 14 -26.83 -10.88 -1.40
C VAL A 14 -26.52 -11.10 -2.88
N TYR A 15 -25.73 -10.23 -3.50
CA TYR A 15 -25.30 -10.37 -4.89
C TYR A 15 -24.62 -11.75 -5.13
N LEU A 16 -23.79 -12.19 -4.18
CA LEU A 16 -23.07 -13.47 -4.27
C LEU A 16 -23.96 -14.71 -4.15
N LEU A 17 -25.26 -14.56 -3.87
CA LEU A 17 -26.21 -15.68 -4.01
C LEU A 17 -26.37 -16.12 -5.48
N LEU A 18 -26.20 -15.18 -6.42
CA LEU A 18 -26.43 -15.40 -7.85
C LEU A 18 -25.19 -15.11 -8.72
N GLY A 19 -24.32 -14.19 -8.28
CA GLY A 19 -23.11 -13.80 -8.98
C GLY A 19 -21.87 -14.58 -8.53
N LYS A 20 -20.79 -14.47 -9.30
CA LYS A 20 -19.48 -15.05 -8.97
C LYS A 20 -18.58 -14.07 -8.24
N ASP A 21 -18.38 -12.89 -8.83
CA ASP A 21 -17.53 -11.83 -8.29
C ASP A 21 -18.34 -10.56 -8.05
N CYS A 22 -18.29 -10.05 -6.82
CA CYS A 22 -19.00 -8.83 -6.44
C CYS A 22 -18.38 -7.62 -7.15
N PRO A 23 -19.18 -6.76 -7.80
CA PRO A 23 -18.69 -5.52 -8.38
C PRO A 23 -17.96 -4.66 -7.35
N PHE A 24 -16.85 -4.05 -7.78
CA PHE A 24 -16.04 -3.18 -6.92
C PHE A 24 -16.74 -1.83 -6.64
N LEU A 25 -17.42 -1.26 -7.64
CA LEU A 25 -18.11 0.01 -7.50
C LEU A 25 -19.56 -0.19 -7.02
N LEU A 26 -19.96 0.55 -5.98
CA LEU A 26 -21.34 0.54 -5.47
C LEU A 26 -22.38 0.82 -6.57
N ARG A 27 -22.08 1.74 -7.48
CA ARG A 27 -22.97 2.06 -8.61
C ARG A 27 -23.27 0.83 -9.46
N ASP A 28 -22.25 0.02 -9.73
CA ASP A 28 -22.36 -1.14 -10.60
C ASP A 28 -23.03 -2.29 -9.84
N LEU A 29 -22.76 -2.43 -8.53
CA LEU A 29 -23.50 -3.33 -7.64
C LEU A 29 -25.00 -3.00 -7.64
N LEU A 30 -25.38 -1.73 -7.48
CA LEU A 30 -26.78 -1.29 -7.46
C LEU A 30 -27.47 -1.38 -8.82
N ALA A 31 -26.71 -1.40 -9.91
CA ALA A 31 -27.23 -1.59 -11.27
C ALA A 31 -27.31 -3.07 -11.67
N SER A 32 -26.89 -4.00 -10.81
CA SER A 32 -26.82 -5.42 -11.13
C SER A 32 -28.19 -6.08 -11.23
N GLU A 33 -28.34 -6.95 -12.24
CA GLU A 33 -29.55 -7.77 -12.42
C GLU A 33 -29.74 -8.74 -11.25
N GLN A 34 -28.64 -9.24 -10.68
CA GLN A 34 -28.65 -10.16 -9.54
C GLN A 34 -29.41 -9.58 -8.35
N LEU A 35 -29.17 -8.32 -7.99
CA LEU A 35 -29.91 -7.67 -6.91
C LEU A 35 -31.35 -7.34 -7.31
N ALA A 36 -31.59 -7.00 -8.58
CA ALA A 36 -32.94 -6.75 -9.08
C ALA A 36 -33.81 -8.01 -9.04
N VAL A 37 -33.24 -9.20 -9.26
CA VAL A 37 -33.95 -10.49 -9.10
C VAL A 37 -34.40 -10.71 -7.66
N VAL A 38 -33.58 -10.35 -6.66
CA VAL A 38 -33.90 -10.55 -5.24
C VAL A 38 -34.85 -9.48 -4.71
N PHE A 39 -34.60 -8.20 -5.04
CA PHE A 39 -35.28 -7.06 -4.41
C PHE A 39 -36.32 -6.37 -5.30
N GLY A 40 -36.33 -6.68 -6.59
CA GLY A 40 -37.15 -6.01 -7.59
C GLY A 40 -36.49 -4.73 -8.13
N GLN A 41 -36.68 -4.47 -9.42
CA GLN A 41 -36.07 -3.34 -10.12
C GLN A 41 -36.48 -1.98 -9.53
N ALA A 42 -37.73 -1.83 -9.10
CA ALA A 42 -38.23 -0.58 -8.51
C ALA A 42 -37.48 -0.20 -7.23
N VAL A 43 -37.26 -1.18 -6.33
CA VAL A 43 -36.52 -0.97 -5.08
C VAL A 43 -35.06 -0.61 -5.37
N MET A 44 -34.43 -1.31 -6.31
CA MET A 44 -33.05 -1.01 -6.72
C MET A 44 -32.92 0.38 -7.34
N ASN A 45 -33.91 0.83 -8.14
CA ASN A 45 -33.93 2.19 -8.68
C ASN A 45 -34.01 3.25 -7.58
N VAL A 46 -34.81 3.03 -6.53
CA VAL A 46 -34.87 3.93 -5.36
C VAL A 46 -33.52 3.99 -4.65
N LEU A 47 -32.88 2.84 -4.40
CA LEU A 47 -31.55 2.82 -3.78
C LEU A 47 -30.50 3.56 -4.62
N ARG A 48 -30.54 3.40 -5.95
CA ARG A 48 -29.64 4.11 -6.87
C ARG A 48 -29.78 5.63 -6.75
N VAL A 49 -31.01 6.15 -6.59
CA VAL A 49 -31.25 7.58 -6.36
C VAL A 49 -30.64 8.04 -5.04
N PHE A 50 -30.74 7.25 -3.97
CA PHE A 50 -30.26 7.67 -2.65
C PHE A 50 -28.74 7.59 -2.48
N ILE A 51 -28.10 6.50 -2.91
CA ILE A 51 -26.70 6.21 -2.54
C ILE A 51 -25.77 5.85 -3.70
N GLY A 52 -26.29 5.65 -4.92
CA GLY A 52 -25.52 5.05 -6.02
C GLY A 52 -25.11 5.99 -7.14
N SER A 53 -26.05 6.79 -7.64
CA SER A 53 -25.86 7.55 -8.88
C SER A 53 -25.41 8.99 -8.62
N PRO A 54 -24.47 9.54 -9.41
CA PRO A 54 -24.17 10.98 -9.39
C PRO A 54 -25.35 11.84 -9.87
N TYR A 55 -26.32 11.27 -10.59
CA TYR A 55 -27.56 11.96 -10.99
C TYR A 55 -28.64 11.94 -9.89
N GLY A 56 -28.39 11.28 -8.75
CA GLY A 56 -29.28 11.22 -7.59
C GLY A 56 -28.75 12.04 -6.41
N LEU A 57 -29.24 11.75 -5.20
CA LEU A 57 -28.76 12.35 -3.95
C LEU A 57 -27.30 11.97 -3.65
N ASN A 58 -26.89 10.77 -4.06
CA ASN A 58 -25.52 10.26 -3.89
C ASN A 58 -24.97 10.39 -2.46
N LEU A 59 -25.82 10.14 -1.45
CA LEU A 59 -25.53 10.45 -0.05
C LEU A 59 -24.27 9.75 0.47
N ARG A 60 -23.95 8.56 -0.07
CA ARG A 60 -22.71 7.84 0.25
C ARG A 60 -21.50 8.71 -0.05
N ASN A 61 -21.38 9.21 -1.29
CA ASN A 61 -20.22 9.99 -1.71
C ASN A 61 -20.22 11.38 -1.08
N VAL A 62 -21.38 12.05 -1.01
CA VAL A 62 -21.53 13.36 -0.36
C VAL A 62 -20.97 13.34 1.07
N LEU A 63 -21.27 12.29 1.84
CA LEU A 63 -20.81 12.16 3.21
C LEU A 63 -19.35 11.70 3.32
N TRP A 64 -18.96 10.63 2.61
CA TRP A 64 -17.62 10.05 2.74
C TRP A 64 -16.50 10.96 2.22
N HIS A 65 -16.81 11.86 1.30
CA HIS A 65 -15.87 12.88 0.81
C HIS A 65 -15.94 14.19 1.61
N GLY A 66 -16.86 14.33 2.57
CA GLY A 66 -16.96 15.52 3.42
C GLY A 66 -17.55 16.74 2.71
N PHE A 67 -18.49 16.55 1.79
CA PHE A 67 -19.16 17.66 1.11
C PHE A 67 -20.31 18.26 1.92
N ALA A 68 -20.82 17.56 2.93
CA ALA A 68 -21.92 18.04 3.76
C ALA A 68 -21.45 18.38 5.17
N SER A 69 -21.81 19.59 5.62
CA SER A 69 -21.58 20.03 7.00
C SER A 69 -22.65 19.50 7.96
N PRO A 70 -22.43 19.58 9.28
CA PRO A 70 -23.42 19.16 10.28
C PRO A 70 -24.79 19.83 10.03
N LYS A 71 -25.85 19.02 10.06
CA LYS A 71 -27.25 19.43 9.81
C LYS A 71 -27.62 19.79 8.36
N GLU A 72 -26.68 19.82 7.41
CA GLU A 72 -27.00 20.02 5.99
C GLU A 72 -27.77 18.86 5.36
N ILE A 73 -27.56 17.64 5.86
CA ILE A 73 -28.35 16.47 5.45
C ILE A 73 -29.55 16.33 6.40
N PRO A 74 -30.79 16.53 5.90
CA PRO A 74 -31.98 16.30 6.69
C PRO A 74 -32.06 14.88 7.27
N ALA A 75 -32.41 14.77 8.56
CA ALA A 75 -32.53 13.49 9.25
C ALA A 75 -33.52 12.52 8.58
N LYS A 76 -34.52 13.04 7.85
CA LYS A 76 -35.48 12.26 7.05
C LYS A 76 -34.81 11.34 6.02
N TYR A 77 -33.66 11.72 5.45
CA TYR A 77 -32.94 10.86 4.52
C TYR A 77 -32.29 9.66 5.22
N CYS A 78 -31.78 9.86 6.43
CA CYS A 78 -31.27 8.77 7.26
C CYS A 78 -32.40 7.82 7.68
N ALA A 79 -33.53 8.38 8.14
CA ALA A 79 -34.72 7.61 8.49
C ALA A 79 -35.23 6.79 7.29
N MET A 80 -35.33 7.41 6.10
CA MET A 80 -35.73 6.72 4.88
C MET A 80 -34.78 5.58 4.52
N LEU A 81 -33.46 5.78 4.62
CA LEU A 81 -32.50 4.70 4.38
C LEU A 81 -32.62 3.56 5.40
N LEU A 82 -32.93 3.86 6.66
CA LEU A 82 -33.20 2.82 7.68
C LEU A 82 -34.46 2.02 7.32
N PHE A 83 -35.55 2.68 6.93
CA PHE A 83 -36.77 2.02 6.49
C PHE A 83 -36.54 1.16 5.24
N LEU A 84 -35.83 1.69 4.24
CA LEU A 84 -35.45 0.93 3.04
C LEU A 84 -34.61 -0.29 3.40
N THR A 85 -33.64 -0.15 4.30
CA THR A 85 -32.79 -1.26 4.75
C THR A 85 -33.60 -2.35 5.44
N ALA A 86 -34.54 -1.97 6.32
CA ALA A 86 -35.44 -2.93 6.96
C ALA A 86 -36.34 -3.65 5.95
N GLY A 87 -36.90 -2.92 4.98
CA GLY A 87 -37.71 -3.48 3.90
C GLY A 87 -36.93 -4.46 3.01
N LEU A 88 -35.69 -4.13 2.66
CA LEU A 88 -34.79 -5.06 1.96
C LEU A 88 -34.56 -6.34 2.76
N GLY A 89 -34.40 -6.24 4.08
CA GLY A 89 -34.28 -7.42 4.95
C GLY A 89 -35.50 -8.35 4.88
N GLN A 90 -36.70 -7.79 4.79
CA GLN A 90 -37.94 -8.58 4.64
C GLN A 90 -38.04 -9.27 3.27
N LEU A 91 -37.70 -8.54 2.20
CA LEU A 91 -37.65 -9.10 0.84
C LEU A 91 -36.62 -10.23 0.75
N LEU A 92 -35.42 -10.01 1.30
CA LEU A 92 -34.38 -11.03 1.34
C LEU A 92 -34.84 -12.28 2.09
N ARG A 93 -35.45 -12.12 3.27
CA ARG A 93 -35.96 -13.25 4.06
C ARG A 93 -36.96 -14.08 3.25
N THR A 94 -37.88 -13.41 2.54
CA THR A 94 -38.88 -14.07 1.69
C THR A 94 -38.20 -14.83 0.56
N TYR A 95 -37.25 -14.20 -0.13
CA TYR A 95 -36.50 -14.80 -1.22
C TYR A 95 -35.71 -16.05 -0.76
N LEU A 96 -35.00 -15.97 0.36
CA LEU A 96 -34.22 -17.08 0.92
C LEU A 96 -35.11 -18.28 1.27
N LEU A 97 -36.30 -18.02 1.85
CA LEU A 97 -37.26 -19.08 2.19
C LEU A 97 -37.84 -19.75 0.94
N GLN A 98 -38.23 -18.97 -0.07
CA GLN A 98 -38.80 -19.48 -1.31
C GLN A 98 -37.80 -20.33 -2.11
N ASN A 99 -36.54 -19.87 -2.18
CA ASN A 99 -35.50 -20.51 -2.99
C ASN A 99 -34.65 -21.52 -2.19
N LYS A 100 -34.90 -21.68 -0.89
CA LYS A 100 -34.13 -22.56 0.03
C LYS A 100 -32.62 -22.26 -0.01
N CYS A 101 -32.26 -20.99 -0.10
CA CYS A 101 -30.86 -20.54 -0.12
C CYS A 101 -30.39 -20.13 1.29
N ILE A 102 -29.09 -20.25 1.54
CA ILE A 102 -28.44 -19.76 2.76
C ILE A 102 -27.60 -18.54 2.38
N LEU A 103 -27.79 -17.43 3.08
CA LEU A 103 -26.95 -16.25 2.92
C LEU A 103 -25.61 -16.48 3.63
N VAL A 104 -24.54 -16.51 2.85
CA VAL A 104 -23.17 -16.57 3.38
C VAL A 104 -22.61 -15.15 3.44
N HIS A 105 -22.15 -14.76 4.62
CA HIS A 105 -21.48 -13.47 4.80
C HIS A 105 -20.01 -13.57 4.42
N ARG A 106 -19.54 -12.63 3.60
CA ARG A 106 -18.10 -12.50 3.35
C ARG A 106 -17.36 -12.26 4.67
N PRO A 107 -16.11 -12.73 4.81
CA PRO A 107 -15.29 -12.41 5.98
C PRO A 107 -14.98 -10.90 6.04
N TYR A 108 -14.74 -10.38 7.24
CA TYR A 108 -14.22 -9.03 7.39
C TYR A 108 -12.73 -8.99 7.06
N VAL A 109 -12.28 -7.88 6.50
CA VAL A 109 -10.86 -7.60 6.29
C VAL A 109 -10.24 -7.31 7.65
N ILE A 110 -9.11 -7.96 7.91
CA ILE A 110 -8.28 -7.73 9.08
C ILE A 110 -7.06 -6.95 8.62
N PHE A 111 -6.68 -5.92 9.37
CA PHE A 111 -5.43 -5.22 9.15
C PHE A 111 -4.27 -6.13 9.59
N VAL A 112 -3.51 -6.62 8.61
CA VAL A 112 -2.31 -7.44 8.85
C VAL A 112 -1.13 -6.51 9.10
N SER A 113 -0.19 -6.94 9.94
CA SER A 113 1.05 -6.21 10.24
C SER A 113 0.80 -4.81 10.83
N LEU A 114 0.01 -4.72 11.91
CA LEU A 114 -0.23 -3.45 12.63
C LEU A 114 1.07 -2.78 13.09
N GLU A 115 2.12 -3.55 13.37
CA GLU A 115 3.48 -3.07 13.65
C GLU A 115 4.04 -2.18 12.52
N GLU A 116 3.71 -2.48 11.25
CA GLU A 116 4.12 -1.65 10.11
C GLU A 116 3.39 -0.31 10.06
N LEU A 117 2.28 -0.15 10.78
CA LEU A 117 1.53 1.09 10.89
C LEU A 117 2.00 1.96 12.05
N ASP A 118 2.88 1.47 12.93
CA ASP A 118 3.32 2.20 14.11
C ASP A 118 4.32 3.30 13.74
N VAL A 119 3.83 4.54 13.59
CA VAL A 119 4.58 5.72 13.12
C VAL A 119 4.69 6.75 14.24
N PHE A 120 3.57 7.04 14.87
CA PHE A 120 3.40 8.00 15.93
C PHE A 120 3.28 7.29 17.29
N PRO A 121 3.78 7.92 18.37
CA PRO A 121 3.58 7.41 19.71
C PRO A 121 2.10 7.35 20.08
N ASP A 122 1.80 6.54 21.09
CA ASP A 122 0.46 6.43 21.66
C ASP A 122 -0.03 7.78 22.21
N LEU A 123 -1.22 8.20 21.78
CA LEU A 123 -1.84 9.43 22.22
C LEU A 123 -2.43 9.28 23.62
N ASN A 124 -2.04 10.18 24.51
CA ASN A 124 -2.62 10.34 25.84
C ASN A 124 -3.82 11.32 25.81
N HIS A 125 -4.53 11.45 26.94
CA HIS A 125 -5.67 12.36 27.04
C HIS A 125 -5.28 13.83 26.79
N GLU A 126 -4.07 14.22 27.18
CA GLU A 126 -3.53 15.57 26.99
C GLU A 126 -3.37 15.92 25.50
N ALA A 127 -2.80 15.01 24.70
CA ALA A 127 -2.67 15.18 23.24
C ALA A 127 -4.01 15.48 22.58
N VAL A 128 -5.06 14.74 22.99
CA VAL A 128 -6.39 14.88 22.43
C VAL A 128 -7.06 16.18 22.90
N SER A 129 -6.82 16.62 24.13
CA SER A 129 -7.31 17.93 24.61
C SER A 129 -6.65 19.09 23.85
N ILE A 130 -5.35 19.01 23.59
CA ILE A 130 -4.65 19.99 22.73
C ILE A 130 -5.26 19.99 21.32
N ALA A 131 -5.59 18.82 20.78
CA ALA A 131 -6.25 18.72 19.49
C ALA A 131 -7.60 19.46 19.46
N GLU A 132 -8.39 19.38 20.53
CA GLU A 132 -9.68 20.08 20.66
C GLU A 132 -9.51 21.61 20.61
N GLU A 133 -8.44 22.13 21.20
CA GLU A 133 -8.10 23.56 21.10
C GLU A 133 -7.66 23.92 19.67
N LEU A 134 -6.74 23.14 19.10
CA LEU A 134 -6.19 23.37 17.75
C LEU A 134 -7.27 23.34 16.66
N VAL A 135 -8.33 22.55 16.81
CA VAL A 135 -9.46 22.49 15.86
C VAL A 135 -10.10 23.87 15.65
N ASN A 136 -10.13 24.72 16.67
CA ASN A 136 -10.73 26.06 16.58
C ASN A 136 -9.76 27.11 16.01
N LEU A 137 -8.46 26.81 16.01
CA LEU A 137 -7.38 27.76 15.72
C LEU A 137 -6.76 27.52 14.34
N SER A 138 -6.76 26.27 13.86
CA SER A 138 -6.08 25.89 12.64
C SER A 138 -6.85 26.35 11.39
N SER A 139 -6.13 26.96 10.46
CA SER A 139 -6.65 27.30 9.12
C SER A 139 -6.97 26.06 8.26
N PHE A 140 -6.53 24.87 8.70
CA PHE A 140 -6.87 23.59 8.07
C PHE A 140 -8.35 23.20 8.28
N VAL A 141 -9.02 23.80 9.27
CA VAL A 141 -10.40 23.44 9.64
C VAL A 141 -11.39 24.47 9.10
N LEU A 142 -12.36 24.00 8.31
CA LEU A 142 -13.53 24.81 7.97
C LEU A 142 -14.43 24.97 9.20
N LYS A 143 -14.78 26.22 9.55
CA LYS A 143 -15.63 26.52 10.73
C LYS A 143 -16.93 25.70 10.79
N PRO A 144 -17.69 25.50 9.70
CA PRO A 144 -18.88 24.66 9.73
C PRO A 144 -18.61 23.20 10.11
N MET A 145 -17.39 22.70 9.90
CA MET A 145 -16.99 21.31 10.11
C MET A 145 -16.47 21.00 11.52
N ILE A 146 -16.22 22.03 12.35
CA ILE A 146 -15.74 21.87 13.75
C ILE A 146 -16.53 20.80 14.54
N PRO A 147 -17.87 20.71 14.45
CA PRO A 147 -18.61 19.69 15.20
C PRO A 147 -18.22 18.24 14.84
N PHE A 148 -17.84 17.97 13.59
CA PHE A 148 -17.36 16.64 13.20
C PHE A 148 -15.95 16.35 13.72
N TRP A 149 -15.06 17.34 13.74
CA TRP A 149 -13.75 17.22 14.39
C TRP A 149 -13.89 16.89 15.87
N MET A 150 -14.71 17.65 16.60
CA MET A 150 -14.96 17.42 18.03
C MET A 150 -15.60 16.05 18.28
N ALA A 151 -16.52 15.62 17.41
CA ALA A 151 -17.11 14.29 17.48
C ALA A 151 -16.07 13.17 17.27
N ALA A 152 -15.10 13.36 16.36
CA ALA A 152 -14.00 12.42 16.14
C ALA A 152 -13.12 12.27 17.39
N LEU A 153 -12.69 13.39 17.98
CA LEU A 153 -11.84 13.41 19.18
C LEU A 153 -12.58 12.84 20.40
N THR A 154 -13.86 13.17 20.56
CA THR A 154 -14.72 12.59 21.60
C THR A 154 -14.89 11.07 21.42
N ALA A 155 -15.04 10.60 20.18
CA ALA A 155 -15.13 9.17 19.91
C ALA A 155 -13.82 8.45 20.26
N PHE A 156 -12.66 9.07 19.97
CA PHE A 156 -11.35 8.54 20.37
C PHE A 156 -11.23 8.41 21.90
N LYS A 157 -11.56 9.48 22.66
CA LYS A 157 -11.55 9.46 24.14
C LYS A 157 -12.46 8.38 24.73
N ARG A 158 -13.54 8.02 24.03
CA ARG A 158 -14.51 6.98 24.43
C ARG A 158 -14.17 5.60 23.88
N SER A 159 -12.97 5.39 23.34
CA SER A 159 -12.54 4.13 22.72
C SER A 159 -13.43 3.63 21.57
N ARG A 160 -14.17 4.54 20.93
CA ARG A 160 -14.95 4.25 19.71
C ARG A 160 -14.11 4.57 18.49
N TYR A 161 -13.08 3.76 18.26
CA TYR A 161 -12.04 4.03 17.26
C TYR A 161 -12.58 4.07 15.83
N ALA A 162 -13.50 3.17 15.46
CA ALA A 162 -14.15 3.21 14.15
C ALA A 162 -14.92 4.53 13.94
N ASP A 163 -15.71 4.95 14.93
CA ASP A 163 -16.48 6.20 14.84
C ASP A 163 -15.55 7.42 14.74
N CYS A 164 -14.43 7.42 15.48
CA CYS A 164 -13.40 8.45 15.39
C CYS A 164 -12.89 8.59 13.94
N VAL A 165 -12.44 7.49 13.34
CA VAL A 165 -11.87 7.50 11.98
C VAL A 165 -12.92 7.84 10.93
N ILE A 166 -14.16 7.37 11.09
CA ILE A 166 -15.29 7.69 10.20
C ILE A 166 -15.59 9.19 10.20
N PHE A 167 -15.52 9.86 11.35
CA PHE A 167 -15.69 11.31 11.40
C PHE A 167 -14.46 12.05 10.87
N LEU A 168 -13.26 11.56 11.19
CA LEU A 168 -11.99 12.24 10.89
C LEU A 168 -11.60 12.22 9.41
N LEU A 169 -11.76 11.08 8.72
CA LEU A 169 -11.30 10.94 7.33
C LEU A 169 -11.92 11.96 6.37
N PRO A 170 -13.25 12.19 6.37
CA PRO A 170 -13.84 13.25 5.55
C PRO A 170 -13.30 14.64 5.91
N GLN A 171 -12.95 14.89 7.18
CA GLN A 171 -12.41 16.18 7.59
C GLN A 171 -10.97 16.42 7.12
N LEU A 172 -10.14 15.37 7.14
CA LEU A 172 -8.82 15.41 6.52
C LEU A 172 -8.94 15.73 5.03
N GLU A 173 -9.90 15.08 4.34
CA GLU A 173 -10.14 15.34 2.92
C GLU A 173 -10.60 16.78 2.66
N VAL A 174 -11.49 17.33 3.49
CA VAL A 174 -11.93 18.73 3.41
C VAL A 174 -10.77 19.70 3.63
N GLY A 175 -9.96 19.50 4.67
CA GLY A 175 -8.82 20.37 4.98
C GLY A 175 -7.77 20.34 3.88
N LEU A 176 -7.49 19.15 3.33
CA LEU A 176 -6.63 19.02 2.16
C LEU A 176 -7.21 19.74 0.93
N ARG A 177 -8.53 19.68 0.71
CA ARG A 177 -9.18 20.38 -0.42
C ARG A 177 -9.07 21.89 -0.25
N LEU A 178 -9.24 22.38 0.98
CA LEU A 178 -9.03 23.78 1.32
C LEU A 178 -7.59 24.21 0.99
N LEU A 179 -6.59 23.50 1.52
CA LEU A 179 -5.18 23.78 1.22
C LEU A 179 -4.89 23.75 -0.29
N PHE A 180 -5.38 22.72 -0.99
CA PHE A 180 -5.20 22.58 -2.44
C PHE A 180 -5.73 23.81 -3.18
N THR A 181 -6.96 24.24 -2.88
CA THR A 181 -7.58 25.37 -3.57
C THR A 181 -6.90 26.70 -3.24
N THR A 182 -6.44 26.89 -2.01
CA THR A 182 -5.72 28.10 -1.60
C THR A 182 -4.33 28.17 -2.25
N THR A 183 -3.57 27.08 -2.19
CA THR A 183 -2.19 27.02 -2.69
C THR A 183 -2.11 27.07 -4.22
N ASN A 184 -3.07 26.45 -4.91
CA ASN A 184 -3.18 26.50 -6.36
C ASN A 184 -4.09 27.65 -6.87
N LYS A 185 -4.51 28.58 -6.00
CA LYS A 185 -5.35 29.74 -6.35
C LYS A 185 -6.61 29.41 -7.17
N CYS A 186 -7.28 28.30 -6.83
CA CYS A 186 -8.44 27.80 -7.56
C CYS A 186 -9.66 27.52 -6.63
N PRO A 187 -10.24 28.55 -5.99
CA PRO A 187 -11.32 28.40 -5.00
C PRO A 187 -12.56 27.68 -5.55
N ASN A 188 -12.85 27.85 -6.85
CA ASN A 188 -14.00 27.22 -7.52
C ASN A 188 -13.94 25.68 -7.53
N ARG A 189 -12.77 25.08 -7.27
CA ARG A 189 -12.56 23.62 -7.28
C ARG A 189 -12.79 22.95 -5.93
N LEU A 190 -13.20 23.67 -4.89
CA LEU A 190 -13.36 23.09 -3.55
C LEU A 190 -14.27 21.85 -3.54
N LEU A 191 -15.27 21.79 -4.43
CA LEU A 191 -16.20 20.67 -4.55
C LEU A 191 -15.80 19.61 -5.58
N THR A 192 -14.74 19.83 -6.37
CA THR A 192 -14.35 18.98 -7.51
C THR A 192 -12.86 18.64 -7.56
N ALA A 193 -12.07 19.06 -6.56
CA ALA A 193 -10.62 18.93 -6.58
C ALA A 193 -10.13 17.48 -6.45
N GLU A 194 -9.37 17.02 -7.45
CA GLU A 194 -8.52 15.85 -7.35
C GLU A 194 -7.16 16.27 -6.75
N MET A 195 -7.03 16.19 -5.43
CA MET A 195 -5.92 16.86 -4.73
C MET A 195 -4.54 16.21 -4.90
N LEU A 196 -4.51 14.90 -5.16
CA LEU A 196 -3.29 14.09 -5.17
C LEU A 196 -2.74 13.87 -6.59
N VAL A 197 -3.05 14.75 -7.54
CA VAL A 197 -2.49 14.75 -8.89
C VAL A 197 -1.16 15.51 -8.95
N LYS A 198 -0.29 15.17 -9.90
CA LYS A 198 0.99 15.86 -10.09
C LYS A 198 0.83 17.21 -10.81
N HIS A 199 0.00 17.21 -11.85
CA HIS A 199 -0.30 18.39 -12.65
C HIS A 199 -1.81 18.63 -12.63
N LEU A 200 -2.17 19.90 -12.67
CA LEU A 200 -3.53 20.38 -12.82
C LEU A 200 -3.99 20.23 -14.28
N ASP A 201 -5.28 20.45 -14.54
CA ASP A 201 -5.87 20.33 -15.89
C ASP A 201 -5.28 21.32 -16.91
N ASN A 202 -4.70 22.42 -16.42
CA ASN A 202 -3.96 23.42 -17.20
C ASN A 202 -2.45 23.10 -17.32
N GLU A 203 -2.04 21.87 -17.00
CA GLU A 203 -0.65 21.38 -16.97
C GLU A 203 0.26 22.05 -15.92
N GLU A 204 -0.26 22.99 -15.12
CA GLU A 204 0.52 23.60 -14.03
C GLU A 204 0.84 22.56 -12.94
N VAL A 205 2.00 22.71 -12.32
CA VAL A 205 2.43 21.83 -11.23
C VAL A 205 1.57 22.10 -10.00
N ASN A 206 0.99 21.03 -9.43
CA ASN A 206 0.25 21.11 -8.18
C ASN A 206 1.18 21.54 -7.04
N GLN A 207 0.84 22.62 -6.36
CA GLN A 207 1.64 23.21 -5.27
C GLN A 207 1.36 22.57 -3.90
N LEU A 208 0.30 21.76 -3.76
CA LEU A 208 -0.06 21.11 -2.50
C LEU A 208 1.10 20.28 -1.91
N PRO A 209 1.84 19.45 -2.68
CA PRO A 209 2.96 18.67 -2.14
C PRO A 209 4.09 19.54 -1.59
N ALA A 210 4.31 20.74 -2.13
CA ALA A 210 5.32 21.66 -1.63
C ALA A 210 4.93 22.23 -0.26
N VAL A 211 3.64 22.47 -0.02
CA VAL A 211 3.13 23.00 1.25
C VAL A 211 3.01 21.94 2.34
N LEU A 212 2.59 20.72 1.97
CA LEU A 212 2.50 19.59 2.90
C LEU A 212 3.85 18.93 3.18
N GLU A 213 4.80 19.07 2.25
CA GLU A 213 6.06 18.32 2.19
C GLU A 213 5.90 16.84 1.86
N GLU A 214 6.99 16.23 1.41
CA GLU A 214 7.03 14.83 0.99
C GLU A 214 6.59 13.84 2.10
N PRO A 215 7.04 13.96 3.36
CA PRO A 215 6.66 13.02 4.42
C PRO A 215 5.14 12.94 4.67
N ALA A 216 4.45 14.09 4.72
CA ALA A 216 3.01 14.11 4.93
C ALA A 216 2.26 13.54 3.70
N MET A 217 2.76 13.83 2.50
CA MET A 217 2.21 13.25 1.26
C MET A 217 2.39 11.72 1.25
N GLU A 218 3.56 11.21 1.60
CA GLU A 218 3.82 9.77 1.68
C GLU A 218 2.90 9.10 2.70
N PHE A 219 2.67 9.72 3.87
CA PHE A 219 1.77 9.17 4.89
C PHE A 219 0.33 9.04 4.36
N LEU A 220 -0.17 10.08 3.70
CA LEU A 220 -1.50 10.07 3.07
C LEU A 220 -1.60 8.99 1.99
N TRP A 221 -0.58 8.83 1.16
CA TRP A 221 -0.55 7.81 0.12
C TRP A 221 -0.51 6.40 0.69
N ASP A 222 0.29 6.15 1.72
CA ASP A 222 0.37 4.87 2.42
C ASP A 222 -0.97 4.48 3.06
N PHE A 223 -1.55 5.37 3.87
CA PHE A 223 -2.73 5.04 4.65
C PHE A 223 -4.01 4.97 3.82
N LEU A 224 -4.09 5.72 2.70
CA LEU A 224 -5.33 5.90 1.95
C LEU A 224 -5.31 5.31 0.54
N ASN A 225 -4.16 5.24 -0.15
CA ASN A 225 -4.14 4.99 -1.60
C ASN A 225 -3.36 3.75 -2.04
N HIS A 226 -2.19 3.46 -1.46
CA HIS A 226 -1.34 2.38 -1.94
C HIS A 226 -2.06 1.03 -1.89
N GLN A 227 -1.97 0.25 -2.96
CA GLN A 227 -2.71 -1.01 -3.10
C GLN A 227 -2.35 -2.03 -2.00
N GLU A 228 -1.08 -2.07 -1.62
CA GLU A 228 -0.56 -2.90 -0.53
C GLU A 228 -0.62 -2.20 0.84
N GLY A 229 -1.08 -0.95 0.86
CA GLY A 229 -1.38 -0.18 2.07
C GLY A 229 -2.72 -0.56 2.69
N PRO A 230 -3.00 -0.06 3.91
CA PRO A 230 -4.23 -0.36 4.64
C PRO A 230 -5.50 0.15 3.93
N ARG A 231 -5.42 1.19 3.09
CA ARG A 231 -6.54 1.78 2.32
C ARG A 231 -7.77 2.04 3.19
N ILE A 232 -7.55 2.65 4.35
CA ILE A 232 -8.50 2.66 5.48
C ILE A 232 -9.85 3.23 5.09
N ARG A 233 -9.86 4.34 4.33
CA ARG A 233 -11.09 4.97 3.82
C ARG A 233 -11.90 4.01 2.97
N ASP A 234 -11.27 3.38 1.98
CA ASP A 234 -11.94 2.48 1.06
C ASP A 234 -12.56 1.32 1.85
N ARG A 235 -11.77 0.65 2.68
CA ARG A 235 -12.22 -0.48 3.52
C ARG A 235 -13.40 -0.11 4.44
N LEU A 236 -13.36 1.05 5.09
CA LEU A 236 -14.47 1.52 5.94
C LEU A 236 -15.70 1.91 5.12
N SER A 237 -15.51 2.61 4.00
CA SER A 237 -16.60 3.09 3.16
C SER A 237 -17.38 1.96 2.47
N HIS A 238 -16.72 0.83 2.17
CA HIS A 238 -17.34 -0.39 1.63
C HIS A 238 -17.85 -1.35 2.72
N GLY A 239 -17.69 -1.00 4.00
CA GLY A 239 -18.10 -1.86 5.11
C GLY A 239 -17.29 -3.16 5.20
N GLU A 240 -16.03 -3.14 4.75
CA GLU A 240 -15.17 -4.33 4.74
C GLU A 240 -14.59 -4.66 6.11
N ILE A 241 -14.62 -3.73 7.05
CA ILE A 241 -14.05 -3.87 8.40
C ILE A 241 -15.18 -3.96 9.44
N ASN A 242 -14.98 -4.79 10.46
CA ASN A 242 -15.86 -4.81 11.62
C ASN A 242 -15.62 -3.56 12.48
N LEU A 243 -16.66 -2.74 12.65
CA LEU A 243 -16.58 -1.48 13.38
C LEU A 243 -16.40 -1.68 14.89
N GLU A 244 -16.83 -2.81 15.44
CA GLU A 244 -16.72 -3.11 16.88
C GLU A 244 -15.30 -3.49 17.27
N THR A 245 -14.57 -4.13 16.36
CA THR A 245 -13.19 -4.61 16.57
C THR A 245 -12.17 -3.78 15.79
N PHE A 246 -12.48 -2.50 15.52
CA PHE A 246 -11.59 -1.64 14.77
C PHE A 246 -10.32 -1.33 15.59
N PRO A 247 -9.10 -1.52 15.04
CA PRO A 247 -7.87 -1.40 15.82
C PRO A 247 -7.64 0.00 16.36
N ARG A 248 -7.24 0.10 17.64
CA ARG A 248 -6.86 1.36 18.29
C ARG A 248 -5.67 1.99 17.58
N GLU A 249 -4.71 1.16 17.17
CA GLU A 249 -3.46 1.53 16.52
C GLU A 249 -3.76 2.37 15.28
N VAL A 250 -4.64 1.89 14.40
CA VAL A 250 -5.02 2.62 13.17
C VAL A 250 -5.63 3.99 13.48
N ALA A 251 -6.50 4.07 14.48
CA ALA A 251 -7.09 5.34 14.89
C ALA A 251 -6.04 6.28 15.52
N ASN A 252 -5.12 5.75 16.33
CA ASN A 252 -4.03 6.49 16.96
C ASN A 252 -3.18 7.21 15.91
N GLN A 253 -2.75 6.47 14.88
CA GLN A 253 -1.90 7.00 13.82
C GLN A 253 -2.59 8.12 13.03
N LEU A 254 -3.88 7.94 12.70
CA LEU A 254 -4.66 8.96 11.97
C LEU A 254 -4.94 10.22 12.81
N VAL A 255 -5.28 10.06 14.10
CA VAL A 255 -5.49 11.21 14.99
C VAL A 255 -4.17 11.94 15.23
N ALA A 256 -3.07 11.22 15.44
CA ALA A 256 -1.75 11.80 15.62
C ALA A 256 -1.33 12.62 14.39
N PHE A 257 -1.47 12.03 13.20
CA PHE A 257 -1.23 12.76 11.95
C PHE A 257 -2.14 13.99 11.81
N ALA A 258 -3.42 13.87 12.15
CA ALA A 258 -4.34 15.01 12.11
C ALA A 258 -3.90 16.14 13.06
N ILE A 259 -3.41 15.82 14.27
CA ILE A 259 -2.84 16.81 15.20
C ILE A 259 -1.64 17.53 14.57
N THR A 260 -0.77 16.81 13.86
CA THR A 260 0.38 17.44 13.18
C THR A 260 -0.05 18.43 12.10
N LEU A 261 -1.07 18.09 11.31
CA LEU A 261 -1.64 19.01 10.31
C LEU A 261 -2.29 20.22 10.98
N LEU A 262 -3.10 20.00 12.01
CA LEU A 262 -3.75 21.09 12.76
C LEU A 262 -2.70 22.06 13.29
N CYS A 263 -1.66 21.57 13.94
CA CYS A 263 -0.58 22.37 14.51
C CYS A 263 0.26 23.09 13.44
N ARG A 264 0.55 22.42 12.32
CA ARG A 264 1.32 22.99 11.20
C ARG A 264 0.61 24.18 10.56
N PHE A 265 -0.72 24.12 10.47
CA PHE A 265 -1.55 25.15 9.83
C PHE A 265 -2.27 26.07 10.82
N SER A 266 -1.77 26.16 12.06
CA SER A 266 -2.12 27.22 13.01
C SER A 266 -1.16 28.41 12.88
N ASP A 267 -1.61 29.59 13.30
CA ASP A 267 -0.84 30.85 13.21
C ASP A 267 0.53 30.79 13.90
N GLU A 268 1.48 31.60 13.42
CA GLU A 268 2.89 31.56 13.87
C GLU A 268 3.09 31.88 15.36
N ASP A 269 2.19 32.67 15.95
CA ASP A 269 2.18 33.00 17.39
C ASP A 269 1.95 31.78 18.30
N MET A 270 1.65 30.61 17.70
CA MET A 270 1.36 29.36 18.39
C MET A 270 2.59 28.44 18.56
N PHE A 271 3.79 29.02 18.64
CA PHE A 271 5.05 28.31 18.92
C PHE A 271 4.95 27.40 20.16
N ALA A 272 4.18 27.83 21.17
CA ALA A 272 3.93 27.06 22.40
C ALA A 272 3.34 25.66 22.12
N PHE A 273 2.46 25.52 21.12
CA PHE A 273 1.90 24.22 20.75
C PHE A 273 2.91 23.35 20.00
N LYS A 274 3.72 23.94 19.12
CA LYS A 274 4.73 23.21 18.33
C LYS A 274 5.83 22.63 19.23
N GLU A 275 6.21 23.35 20.28
CA GLU A 275 7.20 22.90 21.26
C GLU A 275 6.62 22.12 22.45
N HIS A 276 5.29 21.96 22.51
CA HIS A 276 4.64 21.23 23.58
C HIS A 276 5.17 19.79 23.66
N MET A 277 5.48 19.29 24.86
CA MET A 277 6.14 17.99 25.07
C MET A 277 5.41 16.81 24.42
N VAL A 278 4.09 16.92 24.29
CA VAL A 278 3.23 15.90 23.68
C VAL A 278 3.12 16.04 22.15
N VAL A 279 3.19 17.27 21.62
CA VAL A 279 3.01 17.54 20.17
C VAL A 279 4.33 17.44 19.41
N LYS A 280 5.43 17.89 20.01
CA LYS A 280 6.76 17.87 19.39
C LYS A 280 7.19 16.48 18.91
N PRO A 281 6.99 15.38 19.68
CA PRO A 281 7.25 14.04 19.18
C PRO A 281 6.41 13.68 17.95
N LEU A 282 5.13 14.09 17.91
CA LEU A 282 4.26 13.85 16.75
C LEU A 282 4.80 14.59 15.52
N MET A 283 5.17 15.86 15.67
CA MET A 283 5.74 16.66 14.58
C MET A 283 7.04 16.06 14.03
N ASN A 284 7.92 15.56 14.91
CA ASN A 284 9.16 14.88 14.52
C ASN A 284 8.91 13.57 13.77
N CYS A 285 7.94 12.77 14.23
CA CYS A 285 7.54 11.54 13.53
C CYS A 285 6.97 11.86 12.14
N ALA A 286 6.14 12.90 12.03
CA ALA A 286 5.56 13.31 10.75
C ALA A 286 6.62 13.83 9.77
N SER A 287 7.60 14.62 10.21
CA SER A 287 8.65 15.19 9.35
C SER A 287 9.68 14.15 8.90
N CYS A 288 9.85 13.07 9.65
CA CYS A 288 10.75 11.96 9.32
C CYS A 288 10.03 10.79 8.63
N TYR A 289 8.74 10.91 8.33
CA TYR A 289 7.99 9.82 7.73
C TYR A 289 8.55 9.45 6.35
N CYS A 290 8.73 8.15 6.14
CA CYS A 290 9.03 7.56 4.84
C CYS A 290 7.98 6.49 4.53
N SER A 291 7.55 6.42 3.27
CA SER A 291 6.62 5.39 2.83
C SER A 291 7.12 3.99 3.18
N ARG A 292 6.22 3.17 3.72
CA ARG A 292 6.37 1.77 4.10
C ARG A 292 5.62 0.85 3.13
N PHE A 293 4.59 1.37 2.46
CA PHE A 293 3.70 0.60 1.59
C PHE A 293 3.93 0.82 0.08
N HIS A 294 4.73 1.82 -0.30
CA HIS A 294 5.13 2.03 -1.70
C HIS A 294 5.96 0.83 -2.23
N PRO A 295 5.85 0.46 -3.53
CA PRO A 295 6.62 -0.65 -4.10
C PRO A 295 8.14 -0.56 -3.92
N ILE A 296 8.71 0.65 -3.88
CA ILE A 296 10.13 0.88 -3.54
C ILE A 296 10.41 0.45 -2.10
N ALA A 297 9.61 0.90 -1.14
CA ALA A 297 9.75 0.56 0.27
C ALA A 297 9.57 -0.94 0.52
N ARG A 298 8.59 -1.55 -0.16
CA ARG A 298 8.39 -3.01 -0.15
C ARG A 298 9.60 -3.77 -0.69
N LEU A 299 10.19 -3.31 -1.78
CA LEU A 299 11.41 -3.93 -2.32
C LEU A 299 12.61 -3.74 -1.39
N LYS A 300 12.81 -2.54 -0.81
CA LYS A 300 13.84 -2.30 0.22
C LYS A 300 13.69 -3.29 1.36
N LYS A 301 12.47 -3.43 1.90
CA LYS A 301 12.17 -4.38 2.96
C LYS A 301 12.51 -5.81 2.51
N GLN A 302 12.08 -6.24 1.33
CA GLN A 302 12.38 -7.59 0.81
C GLN A 302 13.89 -7.85 0.69
N VAL A 303 14.65 -6.86 0.22
CA VAL A 303 16.12 -6.97 0.09
C VAL A 303 16.79 -7.03 1.46
N CYS A 304 16.42 -6.15 2.40
CA CYS A 304 17.02 -6.09 3.74
C CYS A 304 16.58 -7.25 4.66
N THR A 305 15.38 -7.79 4.48
CA THR A 305 14.84 -8.90 5.29
C THR A 305 15.04 -10.26 4.65
N SER A 306 15.55 -10.32 3.41
CA SER A 306 15.82 -11.61 2.77
C SER A 306 16.82 -12.40 3.61
N ASN A 307 16.34 -13.47 4.26
CA ASN A 307 17.14 -14.50 4.95
C ASN A 307 18.05 -15.28 3.98
N CYS A 308 18.61 -14.64 2.96
CA CYS A 308 19.70 -15.22 2.21
C CYS A 308 20.90 -15.53 3.11
N GLU A 309 20.98 -14.95 4.32
CA GLU A 309 22.06 -15.18 5.30
C GLU A 309 22.52 -16.64 5.40
N SER A 310 21.63 -17.63 5.37
CA SER A 310 21.95 -19.04 5.61
C SER A 310 22.52 -19.80 4.40
N ILE A 311 22.23 -19.41 3.16
CA ILE A 311 22.95 -19.94 1.97
C ILE A 311 24.27 -19.20 1.73
N LEU A 312 24.40 -18.03 2.35
CA LEU A 312 25.52 -17.13 2.20
C LEU A 312 26.61 -17.34 3.28
N ILE A 313 26.69 -18.49 3.93
CA ILE A 313 27.65 -18.70 5.05
C ILE A 313 29.09 -18.98 4.59
N GLU A 314 29.35 -19.35 3.33
CA GLU A 314 30.69 -19.89 2.98
C GLU A 314 31.85 -18.88 2.78
N ILE A 315 31.75 -17.58 3.11
CA ILE A 315 32.90 -16.66 2.94
C ILE A 315 33.00 -15.64 4.10
N ASN A 316 34.23 -15.48 4.62
CA ASN A 316 34.72 -14.54 5.66
C ASN A 316 34.36 -13.04 5.50
N ASN A 317 33.55 -12.63 4.52
CA ASN A 317 33.17 -11.23 4.24
C ASN A 317 31.64 -10.98 4.26
N SER A 318 30.83 -11.91 4.79
CA SER A 318 29.36 -11.78 4.85
C SER A 318 28.89 -10.50 5.54
N PHE A 319 29.56 -10.10 6.63
CA PHE A 319 29.18 -8.90 7.41
C PHE A 319 29.31 -7.59 6.62
N LEU A 320 30.45 -7.36 5.95
CA LEU A 320 30.69 -6.13 5.17
C LEU A 320 29.73 -6.03 3.99
N PHE A 321 29.39 -7.16 3.37
CA PHE A 321 28.41 -7.23 2.29
C PHE A 321 27.02 -6.79 2.75
N TRP A 322 26.54 -7.34 3.87
CA TRP A 322 25.24 -6.96 4.42
C TRP A 322 25.20 -5.50 4.88
N ARG A 323 26.27 -5.03 5.52
CA ARG A 323 26.39 -3.62 5.90
C ARG A 323 26.27 -2.69 4.69
N LEU A 324 26.99 -2.97 3.59
CA LEU A 324 26.90 -2.18 2.38
C LEU A 324 25.48 -2.20 1.77
N LEU A 325 24.82 -3.36 1.78
CA LEU A 325 23.44 -3.46 1.29
C LEU A 325 22.46 -2.63 2.12
N ILE A 326 22.60 -2.65 3.46
CA ILE A 326 21.79 -1.83 4.37
C ILE A 326 22.04 -0.35 4.10
N GLU A 327 23.31 0.08 4.08
CA GLU A 327 23.68 1.47 3.81
C GLU A 327 23.15 1.97 2.44
N LEU A 328 23.18 1.11 1.42
CA LEU A 328 22.60 1.43 0.10
C LEU A 328 21.07 1.49 0.14
N CYS A 329 20.41 0.62 0.90
CA CYS A 329 18.95 0.62 1.04
C CYS A 329 18.43 1.80 1.88
N ASP A 330 19.26 2.37 2.75
CA ASP A 330 18.93 3.56 3.54
C ASP A 330 18.90 4.85 2.72
N THR A 331 19.42 4.83 1.48
CA THR A 331 19.35 5.98 0.58
C THR A 331 17.90 6.42 0.34
N ARG A 332 17.60 7.71 0.54
CA ARG A 332 16.25 8.24 0.29
C ARG A 332 15.96 8.20 -1.21
N ILE A 333 14.86 7.55 -1.58
CA ILE A 333 14.40 7.45 -2.97
C ILE A 333 13.00 8.06 -3.02
N CYS A 334 12.81 9.09 -3.83
CA CYS A 334 11.51 9.74 -4.00
C CYS A 334 10.47 8.71 -4.46
N THR A 335 9.36 8.61 -3.73
CA THR A 335 8.25 7.70 -4.05
C THR A 335 7.06 8.43 -4.69
N LEU A 336 6.95 9.73 -4.45
CA LEU A 336 5.83 10.54 -4.93
C LEU A 336 5.79 10.60 -6.45
N TYR A 337 4.60 10.37 -7.00
CA TYR A 337 4.34 10.41 -8.44
C TYR A 337 5.28 9.52 -9.26
N SER A 338 5.67 8.36 -8.70
CA SER A 338 6.57 7.40 -9.34
C SER A 338 6.13 7.09 -10.78
N PRO A 339 7.00 7.35 -11.79
CA PRO A 339 6.66 7.14 -13.19
C PRO A 339 6.34 5.68 -13.51
N ARG A 340 5.50 5.45 -14.53
CA ARG A 340 5.12 4.10 -14.97
C ARG A 340 6.33 3.18 -15.27
N PRO A 341 7.41 3.62 -15.95
CA PRO A 341 8.59 2.78 -16.17
C PRO A 341 9.26 2.29 -14.88
N VAL A 342 9.25 3.13 -13.82
CA VAL A 342 9.76 2.78 -12.49
C VAL A 342 8.89 1.69 -11.86
N LEU A 343 7.56 1.87 -11.87
CA LEU A 343 6.63 0.87 -11.33
C LEU A 343 6.73 -0.47 -12.07
N GLU A 344 6.85 -0.46 -13.40
CA GLU A 344 7.02 -1.68 -14.21
C GLU A 344 8.31 -2.43 -13.86
N MET A 345 9.42 -1.73 -13.66
CA MET A 345 10.67 -2.34 -13.20
C MET A 345 10.55 -2.92 -11.79
N LEU A 346 9.93 -2.18 -10.86
CA LEU A 346 9.75 -2.62 -9.48
C LEU A 346 8.93 -3.90 -9.39
N VAL A 347 7.89 -4.07 -10.22
CA VAL A 347 7.13 -5.32 -10.29
C VAL A 347 8.03 -6.51 -10.64
N VAL A 348 8.92 -6.35 -11.62
CA VAL A 348 9.85 -7.43 -12.02
C VAL A 348 10.88 -7.69 -10.92
N LEU A 349 11.49 -6.65 -10.35
CA LEU A 349 12.49 -6.78 -9.29
C LEU A 349 11.93 -7.44 -8.02
N ARG A 350 10.70 -7.09 -7.62
CA ARG A 350 10.02 -7.73 -6.49
C ARG A 350 9.76 -9.21 -6.73
N LYS A 351 9.32 -9.59 -7.94
CA LYS A 351 9.17 -11.01 -8.29
C LYS A 351 10.51 -11.74 -8.24
N ILE A 352 11.59 -11.15 -8.77
CA ILE A 352 12.94 -11.73 -8.67
C ILE A 352 13.31 -11.94 -7.20
N SER A 353 13.09 -10.94 -6.34
CA SER A 353 13.35 -11.02 -4.89
C SER A 353 12.62 -12.20 -4.25
N THR A 354 11.32 -12.32 -4.49
CA THR A 354 10.49 -13.41 -3.95
C THR A 354 10.98 -14.77 -4.41
N GLN A 355 11.29 -14.93 -5.70
CA GLN A 355 11.81 -16.19 -6.23
C GLN A 355 13.18 -16.52 -5.61
N CYS A 356 14.10 -15.55 -5.50
CA CYS A 356 15.39 -15.75 -4.84
C CYS A 356 15.22 -16.21 -3.38
N HIS A 357 14.33 -15.57 -2.63
CA HIS A 357 14.04 -15.96 -1.24
C HIS A 357 13.47 -17.39 -1.16
N GLN A 358 12.55 -17.75 -2.05
CA GLN A 358 11.98 -19.09 -2.10
C GLN A 358 13.01 -20.17 -2.48
N VAL A 359 13.89 -19.90 -3.45
CA VAL A 359 15.04 -20.78 -3.73
C VAL A 359 15.87 -20.96 -2.47
N SER A 360 16.11 -19.87 -1.74
CA SER A 360 16.90 -19.94 -0.52
C SER A 360 16.28 -20.86 0.52
N GLU A 361 15.01 -20.63 0.86
CA GLU A 361 14.26 -21.48 1.80
C GLU A 361 14.27 -22.96 1.39
N GLN A 362 14.03 -23.26 0.10
CA GLN A 362 14.04 -24.64 -0.41
C GLN A 362 15.40 -25.32 -0.26
N VAL A 363 16.48 -24.61 -0.61
CA VAL A 363 17.85 -25.15 -0.54
C VAL A 363 18.26 -25.36 0.92
N ILE A 364 17.95 -24.42 1.83
CA ILE A 364 18.22 -24.54 3.27
C ILE A 364 17.51 -25.76 3.84
N ALA A 365 16.18 -25.82 3.67
CA ALA A 365 15.35 -26.90 4.20
C ALA A 365 15.79 -28.27 3.64
N SER A 366 16.10 -28.33 2.34
CA SER A 366 16.61 -29.55 1.69
C SER A 366 17.98 -29.95 2.24
N THR A 367 18.88 -28.98 2.44
CA THR A 367 20.22 -29.24 2.98
C THR A 367 20.16 -29.75 4.42
N GLU A 368 19.37 -29.11 5.27
CA GLU A 368 19.20 -29.51 6.67
C GLU A 368 18.57 -30.91 6.79
N LEU A 369 17.53 -31.18 6.00
CA LEU A 369 16.86 -32.48 6.00
C LEU A 369 17.83 -33.60 5.56
N ARG A 370 18.59 -33.36 4.48
CA ARG A 370 19.55 -34.34 3.97
C ARG A 370 20.74 -34.52 4.91
N TYR A 371 21.21 -33.45 5.56
CA TYR A 371 22.25 -33.54 6.57
C TYR A 371 21.82 -34.40 7.76
N LYS A 372 20.60 -34.19 8.29
CA LYS A 372 20.04 -35.03 9.37
C LYS A 372 19.93 -36.50 8.95
N GLN A 373 19.44 -36.77 7.74
CA GLN A 373 19.36 -38.14 7.19
C GLN A 373 20.75 -38.78 7.01
N TRP A 374 21.77 -37.98 6.67
CA TRP A 374 23.15 -38.44 6.51
C TRP A 374 23.73 -38.85 7.87
N MET A 375 23.61 -37.98 8.87
CA MET A 375 24.07 -38.23 10.23
C MET A 375 23.38 -39.46 10.85
N ASN A 376 22.09 -39.63 10.61
CA ASN A 376 21.32 -40.78 11.08
C ASN A 376 21.50 -42.05 10.24
N LYS A 377 22.38 -42.02 9.22
CA LYS A 377 22.67 -43.14 8.30
C LYS A 377 21.44 -43.70 7.55
N THR A 378 20.35 -42.93 7.44
CA THR A 378 19.10 -43.33 6.77
C THR A 378 19.07 -43.00 5.28
N LEU A 379 20.11 -42.34 4.77
CA LEU A 379 20.22 -41.86 3.39
C LEU A 379 20.63 -43.00 2.44
N ARG A 380 19.78 -43.33 1.46
CA ARG A 380 20.05 -44.38 0.45
C ARG A 380 21.13 -43.96 -0.55
N SER A 381 21.83 -44.91 -1.17
CA SER A 381 22.97 -44.64 -2.09
C SER A 381 22.66 -43.60 -3.19
N ARG A 382 21.52 -43.74 -3.90
CA ARG A 382 21.09 -42.77 -4.92
C ARG A 382 20.85 -41.37 -4.34
N GLN A 383 20.28 -41.30 -3.14
CA GLN A 383 20.03 -40.03 -2.44
C GLN A 383 21.35 -39.39 -1.98
N ARG A 384 22.38 -40.18 -1.63
CA ARG A 384 23.72 -39.68 -1.27
C ARG A 384 24.40 -39.01 -2.46
N HIS A 385 24.36 -39.64 -3.64
CA HIS A 385 24.89 -39.05 -4.86
C HIS A 385 24.19 -37.73 -5.21
N ASN A 386 22.87 -37.68 -5.12
CA ASN A 386 22.11 -36.46 -5.36
C ASN A 386 22.42 -35.36 -4.31
N TYR A 387 22.58 -35.73 -3.04
CA TYR A 387 22.99 -34.80 -1.99
C TYR A 387 24.37 -34.18 -2.27
N LEU A 388 25.34 -34.96 -2.74
CA LEU A 388 26.65 -34.42 -3.15
C LEU A 388 26.55 -33.47 -4.35
N ARG A 389 25.70 -33.77 -5.34
CA ARG A 389 25.43 -32.85 -6.46
C ARG A 389 24.79 -31.53 -6.00
N MET A 390 23.88 -31.60 -5.04
CA MET A 390 23.29 -30.42 -4.41
C MET A 390 24.36 -29.55 -3.75
N LEU A 391 25.19 -30.14 -2.87
CA LEU A 391 26.26 -29.42 -2.19
C LEU A 391 27.23 -28.76 -3.17
N ASN A 392 27.58 -29.45 -4.25
CA ASN A 392 28.41 -28.86 -5.32
C ASN A 392 27.70 -27.71 -6.04
N SER A 393 26.40 -27.82 -6.28
CA SER A 393 25.62 -26.77 -6.96
C SER A 393 25.44 -25.53 -6.09
N ILE A 394 25.29 -25.70 -4.78
CA ILE A 394 25.16 -24.60 -3.81
C ILE A 394 26.37 -23.67 -3.85
N LYS A 395 27.59 -24.20 -4.02
CA LYS A 395 28.83 -23.41 -4.13
C LYS A 395 28.81 -22.40 -5.27
N PHE A 396 28.07 -22.70 -6.35
CA PHE A 396 27.90 -21.80 -7.49
C PHE A 396 26.64 -20.96 -7.40
N LEU A 397 25.55 -21.53 -6.87
CA LEU A 397 24.27 -20.85 -6.73
C LEU A 397 24.35 -19.68 -5.74
N SER A 398 25.05 -19.87 -4.61
CA SER A 398 25.17 -18.87 -3.55
C SER A 398 25.79 -17.54 -4.05
N PRO A 399 26.96 -17.52 -4.72
CA PRO A 399 27.51 -16.30 -5.32
C PRO A 399 26.59 -15.63 -6.35
N VAL A 400 25.86 -16.41 -7.15
CA VAL A 400 24.95 -15.85 -8.17
C VAL A 400 23.72 -15.21 -7.55
N LEU A 401 23.15 -15.81 -6.50
CA LEU A 401 22.07 -15.18 -5.73
C LEU A 401 22.54 -13.88 -5.06
N ARG A 402 23.77 -13.82 -4.53
CA ARG A 402 24.37 -12.55 -4.05
C ARG A 402 24.50 -11.51 -5.15
N LEU A 403 24.98 -11.92 -6.32
CA LEU A 403 25.14 -11.02 -7.46
C LEU A 403 23.78 -10.44 -7.90
N ILE A 404 22.73 -11.26 -7.91
CA ILE A 404 21.37 -10.81 -8.19
C ILE A 404 20.89 -9.83 -7.11
N LEU A 405 21.18 -10.08 -5.83
CA LEU A 405 20.84 -9.18 -4.73
C LEU A 405 21.53 -7.82 -4.88
N VAL A 406 22.83 -7.80 -5.16
CA VAL A 406 23.60 -6.56 -5.43
C VAL A 406 23.04 -5.84 -6.64
N LEU A 407 22.77 -6.56 -7.73
CA LEU A 407 22.15 -6.00 -8.93
C LEU A 407 20.83 -5.31 -8.55
N MET A 408 19.95 -5.99 -7.82
CA MET A 408 18.68 -5.41 -7.38
C MET A 408 18.86 -4.16 -6.51
N THR A 409 19.79 -4.17 -5.56
CA THR A 409 20.07 -2.99 -4.71
C THR A 409 20.59 -1.82 -5.53
N VAL A 410 21.53 -2.06 -6.44
CA VAL A 410 22.05 -1.01 -7.34
C VAL A 410 20.94 -0.46 -8.23
N GLU A 411 20.09 -1.34 -8.79
CA GLU A 411 18.94 -0.91 -9.59
C GLU A 411 17.90 -0.15 -8.78
N LEU A 412 17.72 -0.50 -7.51
CA LEU A 412 16.78 0.18 -6.61
C LEU A 412 17.25 1.61 -6.33
N VAL A 413 18.50 1.81 -5.92
CA VAL A 413 19.06 3.15 -5.65
C VAL A 413 19.04 4.02 -6.91
N ASN A 414 19.19 3.41 -8.08
CA ASN A 414 19.22 4.11 -9.36
C ASN A 414 17.91 4.02 -10.16
N ILE A 415 16.80 3.65 -9.51
CA ILE A 415 15.57 3.24 -10.22
C ILE A 415 15.04 4.34 -11.16
N HIS A 416 15.17 5.60 -10.76
CA HIS A 416 14.71 6.77 -11.53
C HIS A 416 15.55 7.05 -12.78
N LEU A 417 16.76 6.50 -12.91
CA LEU A 417 17.57 6.63 -14.14
C LEU A 417 16.90 5.94 -15.33
N VAL A 418 15.95 5.03 -15.10
CA VAL A 418 15.15 4.43 -16.17
C VAL A 418 14.42 5.49 -17.01
N CYS A 419 13.98 6.58 -16.38
CA CYS A 419 13.25 7.66 -17.06
C CYS A 419 14.10 8.42 -18.06
N LYS A 420 15.44 8.32 -17.97
CA LYS A 420 16.39 8.96 -18.90
C LYS A 420 16.72 8.06 -20.10
N LYS A 421 16.27 6.80 -20.12
CA LYS A 421 16.57 5.86 -21.22
C LYS A 421 15.65 6.10 -22.40
N ASN A 422 16.19 5.95 -23.61
CA ASN A 422 15.34 5.89 -24.81
C ASN A 422 14.46 4.61 -24.78
N PRO A 423 13.35 4.57 -25.54
CA PRO A 423 12.41 3.45 -25.51
C PRO A 423 13.05 2.09 -25.85
N SER A 424 14.00 2.06 -26.81
CA SER A 424 14.70 0.84 -27.20
C SER A 424 15.55 0.28 -26.05
N ASP A 425 16.37 1.12 -25.43
CA ASP A 425 17.25 0.74 -24.32
C ASP A 425 16.44 0.32 -23.10
N TYR A 426 15.34 1.02 -22.81
CA TYR A 426 14.39 0.62 -21.79
C TYR A 426 13.82 -0.78 -22.04
N GLN A 427 13.33 -1.06 -23.24
CA GLN A 427 12.77 -2.37 -23.59
C GLN A 427 13.83 -3.48 -23.57
N GLN A 428 15.03 -3.23 -24.08
CA GLN A 428 16.14 -4.18 -23.99
C GLN A 428 16.50 -4.49 -22.55
N TYR A 429 16.50 -3.47 -21.69
CA TYR A 429 16.79 -3.63 -20.28
C TYR A 429 15.70 -4.41 -19.53
N LEU A 430 14.43 -4.11 -19.81
CA LEU A 430 13.30 -4.84 -19.24
C LEU A 430 13.30 -6.30 -19.68
N LYS A 431 13.66 -6.60 -20.94
CA LYS A 431 13.86 -7.98 -21.43
C LYS A 431 14.96 -8.71 -20.65
N PHE A 432 16.04 -8.02 -20.31
CA PHE A 432 17.06 -8.60 -19.45
C PHE A 432 16.54 -8.94 -18.06
N LEU A 433 15.89 -7.99 -17.37
CA LEU A 433 15.33 -8.26 -16.04
C LEU A 433 14.32 -9.42 -16.08
N LYS A 434 13.47 -9.49 -17.10
CA LYS A 434 12.57 -10.63 -17.33
C LYS A 434 13.33 -11.96 -17.53
N SER A 435 14.52 -11.92 -18.12
CA SER A 435 15.35 -13.13 -18.25
C SER A 435 15.98 -13.57 -16.93
N VAL A 436 16.30 -12.62 -16.03
CA VAL A 436 16.71 -12.92 -14.64
C VAL A 436 15.54 -13.50 -13.86
N LEU A 437 14.33 -12.94 -14.03
CA LEU A 437 13.11 -13.48 -13.44
C LEU A 437 12.83 -14.92 -13.90
N GLN A 438 12.86 -15.17 -15.21
CA GLN A 438 12.66 -16.52 -15.74
C GLN A 438 13.69 -17.51 -15.18
N TYR A 439 14.94 -17.06 -15.00
CA TYR A 439 15.98 -17.87 -14.37
C TYR A 439 15.61 -18.23 -12.92
N THR A 440 15.20 -17.25 -12.10
CA THR A 440 14.85 -17.51 -10.69
C THR A 440 13.57 -18.35 -10.54
N GLU A 441 12.57 -18.18 -11.41
CA GLU A 441 11.37 -19.04 -11.47
C GLU A 441 11.73 -20.50 -11.80
N ASN A 442 12.66 -20.70 -12.75
CA ASN A 442 13.17 -22.03 -13.09
C ASN A 442 13.95 -22.65 -11.93
N LEU A 443 14.75 -21.85 -11.20
CA LEU A 443 15.45 -22.31 -10.02
C LEU A 443 14.47 -22.83 -8.97
N VAL A 444 13.42 -22.08 -8.62
CA VAL A 444 12.39 -22.51 -7.66
C VAL A 444 11.79 -23.86 -8.05
N THR A 445 11.57 -24.08 -9.35
CA THR A 445 11.07 -25.37 -9.84
C THR A 445 12.12 -26.47 -9.66
N TYR A 446 13.39 -26.21 -9.97
CA TYR A 446 14.44 -27.24 -9.99
C TYR A 446 15.00 -27.58 -8.60
N THR A 447 15.03 -26.61 -7.69
CA THR A 447 15.45 -26.78 -6.29
C THR A 447 14.33 -27.32 -5.39
N SER A 448 13.11 -27.48 -5.93
CA SER A 448 12.01 -28.11 -5.20
C SER A 448 12.36 -29.55 -4.79
N PRO A 449 11.90 -30.01 -3.61
CA PRO A 449 12.11 -31.38 -3.15
C PRO A 449 11.63 -32.45 -4.14
N GLU A 450 10.60 -32.14 -4.92
CA GLU A 450 9.97 -33.03 -5.90
C GLU A 450 10.80 -33.19 -7.17
N LYS A 451 11.37 -32.09 -7.70
CA LYS A 451 12.14 -32.12 -8.95
C LYS A 451 13.60 -32.45 -8.72
N ASN A 452 14.24 -31.78 -7.77
CA ASN A 452 15.59 -32.10 -7.30
C ASN A 452 16.66 -32.18 -8.43
N LYS A 453 16.65 -31.16 -9.31
CA LYS A 453 17.39 -31.08 -10.58
C LYS A 453 18.64 -30.18 -10.49
N TRP A 454 19.69 -30.69 -9.88
CA TRP A 454 20.91 -29.91 -9.58
C TRP A 454 21.84 -29.70 -10.77
N ASP A 455 21.95 -30.69 -11.67
CA ASP A 455 22.80 -30.57 -12.87
C ASP A 455 22.22 -29.51 -13.83
N GLU A 456 20.91 -29.53 -14.07
CA GLU A 456 20.24 -28.50 -14.87
C GLU A 456 20.27 -27.12 -14.21
N THR A 457 20.26 -27.06 -12.87
CA THR A 457 20.43 -25.82 -12.10
C THR A 457 21.78 -25.17 -12.40
N LEU A 458 22.87 -25.95 -12.44
CA LEU A 458 24.21 -25.45 -12.79
C LEU A 458 24.27 -24.92 -14.23
N GLU A 459 23.68 -25.63 -15.19
CA GLU A 459 23.63 -25.16 -16.59
C GLU A 459 22.89 -23.84 -16.73
N LEU A 460 21.73 -23.70 -16.07
CA LEU A 460 20.96 -22.46 -16.06
C LEU A 460 21.75 -21.32 -15.41
N THR A 461 22.44 -21.60 -14.30
CA THR A 461 23.26 -20.64 -13.55
C THR A 461 24.38 -20.08 -14.43
N ASN A 462 25.06 -20.93 -15.19
CA ASN A 462 26.09 -20.50 -16.13
C ASN A 462 25.51 -19.61 -17.26
N LYS A 463 24.35 -19.98 -17.82
CA LYS A 463 23.70 -19.21 -18.88
C LYS A 463 23.30 -17.80 -18.41
N ILE A 464 22.79 -17.65 -17.18
CA ILE A 464 22.41 -16.32 -16.68
C ILE A 464 23.64 -15.47 -16.34
N LEU A 465 24.72 -16.08 -15.82
CA LEU A 465 25.95 -15.35 -15.50
C LEU A 465 26.55 -14.67 -16.73
N ILE A 466 26.55 -15.36 -17.88
CA ILE A 466 26.99 -14.80 -19.17
C ILE A 466 26.13 -13.58 -19.57
N LYS A 467 24.80 -13.65 -19.35
CA LYS A 467 23.90 -12.53 -19.64
C LYS A 467 24.15 -11.34 -18.73
N ILE A 468 24.33 -11.57 -17.43
CA ILE A 468 24.64 -10.52 -16.44
C ILE A 468 25.96 -9.84 -16.83
N LYS A 469 27.01 -10.62 -17.10
CA LYS A 469 28.32 -10.12 -17.52
C LYS A 469 28.22 -9.21 -18.76
N ARG A 470 27.53 -9.68 -19.81
CA ARG A 470 27.35 -8.92 -21.07
C ARG A 470 26.72 -7.53 -20.86
N ILE A 471 25.85 -7.39 -19.87
CA ILE A 471 25.18 -6.12 -19.58
C ILE A 471 26.01 -5.24 -18.66
N SER A 472 26.69 -5.82 -17.67
CA SER A 472 27.67 -5.11 -16.86
C SER A 472 28.77 -4.50 -17.72
N ASP A 473 29.29 -5.26 -18.69
CA ASP A 473 30.30 -4.80 -19.64
C ASP A 473 29.76 -3.65 -20.52
N ARG A 474 28.50 -3.72 -20.96
CA ARG A 474 27.83 -2.63 -21.69
C ARG A 474 27.63 -1.38 -20.83
N LYS A 475 27.27 -1.52 -19.54
CA LYS A 475 27.12 -0.39 -18.61
C LYS A 475 28.48 0.26 -18.30
N LEU A 476 29.52 -0.53 -18.07
CA LEU A 476 30.90 -0.04 -17.89
C LEU A 476 31.40 0.69 -19.14
N MET A 477 31.13 0.15 -20.33
CA MET A 477 31.43 0.82 -21.60
C MET A 477 30.69 2.16 -21.72
N LEU A 478 29.40 2.23 -21.42
CA LEU A 478 28.62 3.49 -21.47
C LEU A 478 29.11 4.54 -20.46
N ILE A 479 29.53 4.13 -19.26
CA ILE A 479 30.13 5.03 -18.25
C ILE A 479 31.51 5.53 -18.70
N LEU A 480 32.31 4.66 -19.34
CA LEU A 480 33.60 5.04 -19.93
C LEU A 480 33.44 5.99 -21.13
N PHE A 481 32.42 5.76 -21.98
CA PHE A 481 32.07 6.64 -23.09
C PHE A 481 31.53 8.00 -22.62
N ALA A 482 30.72 8.04 -21.55
CA ALA A 482 30.24 9.29 -20.96
C ALA A 482 31.39 10.12 -20.36
N LYS A 483 32.39 9.45 -19.75
CA LYS A 483 33.60 10.10 -19.21
C LYS A 483 34.60 10.53 -20.30
N SER A 484 34.63 9.88 -21.46
CA SER A 484 35.46 10.33 -22.59
C SER A 484 34.82 11.54 -23.29
N SER A 485 33.50 11.59 -23.40
CA SER A 485 32.80 12.75 -23.98
C SER A 485 32.86 14.02 -23.13
N GLU A 486 33.05 13.93 -21.82
CA GLU A 486 33.30 15.11 -20.97
C GLU A 486 34.72 15.67 -21.12
N LYS A 487 35.69 14.87 -21.59
CA LYS A 487 37.06 15.34 -21.88
C LYS A 487 37.16 16.05 -23.23
N ASP A 488 36.36 15.64 -24.20
CA ASP A 488 36.34 16.26 -25.54
C ASP A 488 35.52 17.57 -25.60
N LEU A 489 34.85 17.95 -24.50
CA LEU A 489 34.15 19.24 -24.32
C LEU A 489 34.97 20.27 -23.51
N LEU A 490 36.15 19.87 -23.02
CA LEU A 490 37.11 20.73 -22.30
C LEU A 490 38.48 20.80 -22.99
N SER A 491 38.55 20.35 -24.26
CA SER A 491 39.63 20.63 -25.21
C SER A 491 39.08 21.45 -26.36
#